data_AF-A0A839LBA3-F1
#
_entry.id   AF-A0A839LBA3-F1
#
_cell.length_a   1.000
_cell.length_b   1.000
_cell.length_c   1.000
_cell.angle_alpha   90.00
_cell.angle_beta   90.00
_cell.angle_gamma   90.00
#
_symmetry.space_group_name_H-M   'P 1'
#
loop_
_entity.id
_entity.type
_entity.pdbx_description
1 polymer ?
#
loop_
_entity_poly.entity_id
_entity_poly.type
_entity_poly.pdbx_seq_one_letter_code
_entity_poly.pdbx_strand_id
1 'polypeptide(L)'
;MLKTQSTLPLWRRQFGRLGLCAAALLAAGAVQALRADPAPSQAPTAPPLTASQVCPQMQRPEIPELDVKGEFSLTAVYEINAKGQPVNIRVSGEPLLREPVRAAISRYVCSPPKSGLEVEQHFKFTFD
;
A
#
# COMPACT_ATOMS: atom_id res chain seq x y z
N MET A 1 21.08 42.22 -30.76
CA MET A 1 21.30 43.33 -29.81
C MET A 1 20.42 43.12 -28.57
N LEU A 2 21.02 43.35 -27.41
CA LEU A 2 20.51 43.47 -26.03
C LEU A 2 19.79 42.29 -25.34
N LYS A 3 20.62 41.60 -24.56
CA LYS A 3 20.33 40.95 -23.26
C LYS A 3 19.55 41.87 -22.30
N THR A 4 18.74 41.30 -21.42
CA THR A 4 18.74 41.74 -20.02
C THR A 4 18.50 40.55 -19.08
N GLN A 5 19.47 40.36 -18.19
CA GLN A 5 19.55 39.43 -17.06
C GLN A 5 19.06 40.17 -15.80
N SER A 6 18.56 39.44 -14.80
CA SER A 6 18.68 39.83 -13.38
C SER A 6 18.31 38.65 -12.48
N THR A 7 19.27 37.89 -11.94
CA THR A 7 20.12 38.10 -10.73
C THR A 7 19.50 37.57 -9.42
N LEU A 8 20.06 36.44 -8.96
CA LEU A 8 20.04 35.94 -7.58
C LEU A 8 20.92 36.80 -6.66
N PRO A 9 20.68 36.78 -5.34
CA PRO A 9 21.78 36.52 -4.39
C PRO A 9 21.39 35.46 -3.34
N LEU A 10 22.22 34.44 -3.10
CA LEU A 10 23.33 34.39 -2.13
C LEU A 10 22.89 34.30 -0.65
N TRP A 11 23.07 33.09 -0.11
CA TRP A 11 23.70 32.79 1.19
C TRP A 11 23.30 33.59 2.44
N ARG A 12 22.76 32.88 3.45
CA ARG A 12 23.18 33.08 4.85
C ARG A 12 23.25 31.74 5.60
N ARG A 13 24.48 31.23 5.75
CA ARG A 13 24.90 30.47 6.93
C ARG A 13 25.17 31.49 8.04
N GLN A 14 24.63 31.28 9.24
CA GLN A 14 25.23 31.87 10.44
C GLN A 14 24.95 31.04 11.69
N PHE A 15 26.01 30.95 12.48
CA PHE A 15 26.26 30.06 13.60
C PHE A 15 25.58 30.55 14.89
N GLY A 16 25.19 29.61 15.74
CA GLY A 16 25.00 29.81 17.18
C GLY A 16 25.68 28.69 17.96
N ARG A 17 26.94 28.92 18.36
CA ARG A 17 27.69 28.10 19.33
C ARG A 17 27.36 28.62 20.73
N LEU A 18 27.13 27.73 21.70
CA LEU A 18 27.30 27.88 23.17
C LEU A 18 26.67 26.62 23.80
N GLY A 19 27.32 25.79 24.63
CA GLY A 19 28.66 25.80 25.20
C GLY A 19 28.96 24.40 25.80
N LEU A 20 30.24 24.04 25.82
CA LEU A 20 30.79 22.89 26.54
C LEU A 20 30.96 23.25 28.03
N CYS A 21 30.61 22.33 28.94
CA CYS A 21 31.31 22.02 30.19
C CYS A 21 30.81 20.65 30.69
N ALA A 22 31.60 19.60 30.45
CA ALA A 22 32.45 18.90 31.44
C ALA A 22 31.65 17.85 32.23
N ALA A 23 31.70 16.56 31.83
CA ALA A 23 32.66 15.53 32.28
C ALA A 23 32.55 15.26 33.79
N ALA A 24 32.52 14.06 34.33
CA ALA A 24 32.55 12.66 33.89
C ALA A 24 31.98 11.86 35.11
N LEU A 25 31.58 10.59 35.03
CA LEU A 25 32.46 9.44 35.25
C LEU A 25 31.62 8.18 35.49
N LEU A 26 32.24 7.04 35.17
CA LEU A 26 31.92 5.63 35.51
C LEU A 26 31.02 4.90 34.50
N ALA A 27 31.59 4.26 33.47
CA ALA A 27 32.33 2.98 33.49
C ALA A 27 31.44 1.77 33.72
N ALA A 28 31.04 1.11 32.63
CA ALA A 28 30.98 -0.35 32.49
C ALA A 28 30.69 -0.66 31.02
N GLY A 29 31.49 -1.52 30.43
CA GLY A 29 31.58 -1.70 28.99
C GLY A 29 30.33 -2.22 28.30
N ALA A 30 30.27 -1.96 27.00
CA ALA A 30 29.67 -2.85 26.03
C ALA A 30 30.31 -2.56 24.66
N VAL A 31 30.55 -3.64 23.95
CA VAL A 31 31.27 -3.79 22.70
C VAL A 31 30.46 -3.18 21.54
N GLN A 32 31.16 -2.81 20.47
CA GLN A 32 30.67 -2.28 19.19
C GLN A 32 29.29 -2.79 18.74
N ALA A 33 28.42 -1.90 18.26
CA ALA A 33 27.58 -2.18 17.09
C ALA A 33 27.03 -0.87 16.48
N LEU A 34 27.44 -0.64 15.24
CA LEU A 34 26.74 -0.02 14.11
C LEU A 34 25.55 0.93 14.37
N ARG A 35 25.64 2.10 13.70
CA ARG A 35 24.57 2.83 13.01
C ARG A 35 23.16 2.26 13.21
N ALA A 36 22.30 3.03 13.85
CA ALA A 36 20.87 2.96 13.60
C ALA A 36 20.34 4.39 13.50
N ASP A 37 20.14 4.80 12.25
CA ASP A 37 19.15 5.79 11.84
C ASP A 37 17.87 5.59 12.67
N PRO A 38 17.21 6.64 13.20
CA PRO A 38 15.85 6.49 13.68
C PRO A 38 14.96 6.25 12.46
N ALA A 39 14.86 4.97 12.06
CA ALA A 39 13.87 4.51 11.10
C ALA A 39 12.50 5.02 11.58
N PRO A 40 11.68 5.60 10.69
CA PRO A 40 10.33 6.00 11.06
C PRO A 40 9.63 4.76 11.61
N SER A 41 9.13 4.90 12.84
CA SER A 41 8.32 3.90 13.51
C SER A 41 7.09 3.64 12.64
N GLN A 42 7.20 2.66 11.74
CA GLN A 42 6.06 2.12 11.02
C GLN A 42 5.19 1.48 12.08
N ALA A 43 4.06 2.12 12.37
CA ALA A 43 2.97 1.47 13.07
C ALA A 43 2.73 0.11 12.41
N PRO A 44 2.48 -0.97 13.18
CA PRO A 44 2.18 -2.26 12.60
C PRO A 44 0.98 -2.11 11.66
N THR A 45 1.24 -2.20 10.35
CA THR A 45 0.21 -2.30 9.33
C THR A 45 -0.59 -3.55 9.66
N ALA A 46 -1.81 -3.38 10.14
CA ALA A 46 -2.71 -4.50 10.41
C ALA A 46 -2.76 -5.39 9.15
N PRO A 47 -2.74 -6.73 9.29
CA PRO A 47 -2.82 -7.62 8.14
C PRO A 47 -4.05 -7.26 7.30
N PRO A 48 -3.93 -7.21 5.96
CA PRO A 48 -5.05 -6.87 5.10
C PRO A 48 -6.20 -7.82 5.40
N LEU A 49 -7.37 -7.26 5.71
CA LEU A 49 -8.57 -8.04 5.97
C LEU A 49 -8.96 -8.75 4.68
N THR A 50 -9.29 -10.04 4.80
CA THR A 50 -9.72 -10.82 3.64
C THR A 50 -11.15 -10.46 3.26
N ALA A 51 -11.43 -10.41 1.96
CA ALA A 51 -12.76 -10.03 1.42
C ALA A 51 -13.93 -10.80 2.04
N SER A 52 -13.74 -12.10 2.30
CA SER A 52 -14.73 -12.98 2.92
C SER A 52 -15.09 -12.61 4.36
N GLN A 53 -14.24 -11.84 5.06
CA GLN A 53 -14.52 -11.34 6.41
C GLN A 53 -15.32 -10.03 6.41
N VAL A 54 -15.42 -9.36 5.26
CA VAL A 54 -16.00 -8.01 5.15
C VAL A 54 -17.24 -7.97 4.25
N CYS A 55 -17.31 -8.88 3.27
CA CYS A 55 -18.36 -8.89 2.27
C CYS A 55 -19.20 -10.17 2.37
N PRO A 56 -20.40 -10.12 3.00
CA PRO A 56 -21.28 -11.28 3.12
C PRO A 56 -21.86 -11.72 1.77
N GLN A 57 -21.95 -10.82 0.78
CA GLN A 57 -22.38 -11.13 -0.57
C GLN A 57 -21.23 -10.96 -1.56
N MET A 58 -20.59 -12.07 -1.92
CA MET A 58 -19.60 -12.15 -2.98
C MET A 58 -20.18 -12.92 -4.16
N GLN A 59 -20.47 -12.24 -5.26
CA GLN A 59 -20.90 -12.90 -6.48
C GLN A 59 -19.71 -13.60 -7.14
N ARG A 60 -19.91 -14.83 -7.60
CA ARG A 60 -18.88 -15.51 -8.39
C ARG A 60 -18.68 -14.75 -9.71
N PRO A 61 -17.44 -14.52 -10.15
CA PRO A 61 -17.19 -13.96 -11.47
C PRO A 61 -17.79 -14.81 -12.59
N GLU A 62 -18.51 -14.15 -13.50
CA GLU A 62 -19.00 -14.75 -14.74
C GLU A 62 -17.83 -14.82 -15.72
N ILE A 63 -17.18 -15.99 -15.80
CA ILE A 63 -16.02 -16.20 -16.67
C ILE A 63 -16.52 -16.61 -18.06
N PRO A 64 -16.10 -15.92 -19.14
CA PRO A 64 -16.44 -16.34 -20.50
C PRO A 64 -15.87 -17.73 -20.80
N GLU A 65 -16.45 -18.45 -21.75
CA GLU A 65 -15.84 -19.67 -22.27
C GLU A 65 -14.48 -19.32 -22.89
N LEU A 66 -13.41 -19.75 -22.22
CA LEU A 66 -12.04 -19.57 -22.68
C LEU A 66 -11.53 -20.92 -23.15
N ASP A 67 -10.97 -20.98 -24.35
CA ASP A 67 -10.27 -22.17 -24.86
C ASP A 67 -8.84 -22.23 -24.30
N VAL A 68 -8.74 -22.25 -22.96
CA VAL A 68 -7.48 -22.30 -22.22
C VAL A 68 -7.58 -23.39 -21.17
N LYS A 69 -6.49 -24.13 -20.96
CA LYS A 69 -6.41 -25.18 -19.94
C LYS A 69 -5.37 -24.80 -18.90
N GLY A 70 -5.63 -25.20 -17.65
CA GLY A 70 -4.67 -25.05 -16.55
C GLY A 70 -5.18 -24.21 -15.39
N GLU A 71 -4.24 -23.88 -14.49
CA GLU A 71 -4.53 -23.11 -13.28
C GLU A 71 -4.08 -21.66 -13.44
N PHE A 72 -4.98 -20.71 -13.17
CA PHE A 72 -4.71 -19.29 -13.22
C PHE A 72 -4.95 -18.65 -11.85
N SER A 73 -4.03 -17.77 -11.46
CA SER A 73 -4.12 -17.03 -10.20
C SER A 73 -4.21 -15.54 -10.48
N LEU A 74 -5.14 -14.87 -9.79
CA LEU A 74 -5.30 -13.43 -9.82
C LEU A 74 -5.32 -12.86 -8.41
N THR A 75 -4.80 -11.65 -8.26
CA THR A 75 -4.90 -10.88 -7.02
C THR A 75 -5.67 -9.60 -7.33
N ALA A 76 -6.74 -9.35 -6.59
CA ALA A 76 -7.48 -8.10 -6.65
C ALA A 76 -7.29 -7.31 -5.36
N VAL A 77 -7.11 -6.00 -5.50
CA VAL A 77 -7.04 -5.04 -4.39
C VAL A 77 -8.11 -3.98 -4.64
N TYR A 78 -8.94 -3.71 -3.64
CA TYR A 78 -9.99 -2.70 -3.73
C TYR A 78 -10.27 -2.07 -2.37
N GLU A 79 -10.83 -0.86 -2.39
CA GLU A 79 -11.25 -0.15 -1.19
C GLU A 79 -12.75 -0.27 -1.01
N ILE A 80 -13.24 -0.30 0.23
CA ILE A 80 -14.68 -0.24 0.51
C ILE A 80 -15.06 1.20 0.83
N ASN A 81 -16.10 1.72 0.17
CA ASN A 81 -16.62 3.06 0.42
C ASN A 81 -17.64 3.08 1.59
N ALA A 82 -18.10 4.26 1.99
CA ALA A 82 -19.07 4.42 3.09
C ALA A 82 -20.45 3.77 2.81
N LYS A 83 -20.74 3.37 1.58
CA LYS A 83 -21.96 2.63 1.21
C LYS A 83 -21.75 1.11 1.22
N GLY A 84 -20.56 0.64 1.60
CA GLY A 84 -20.24 -0.79 1.58
C GLY A 84 -19.99 -1.33 0.18
N GLN A 85 -19.68 -0.47 -0.79
CA GLN A 85 -19.39 -0.87 -2.17
C GLN A 85 -17.89 -0.81 -2.46
N PRO A 86 -17.33 -1.76 -3.23
CA PRO A 86 -15.95 -1.68 -3.70
C PRO A 86 -15.72 -0.51 -4.66
N VAL A 87 -14.60 0.18 -4.46
CA VAL A 87 -14.08 1.26 -5.32
C VAL A 87 -12.58 1.06 -5.54
N ASN A 88 -11.97 1.81 -6.47
CA ASN A 88 -10.53 1.74 -6.75
C ASN A 88 -9.99 0.33 -7.07
N ILE A 89 -10.81 -0.51 -7.72
CA ILE A 89 -10.53 -1.94 -7.96
C ILE A 89 -9.35 -2.12 -8.93
N ARG A 90 -8.27 -2.73 -8.45
CA ARG A 90 -7.08 -3.12 -9.23
C ARG A 90 -6.99 -4.63 -9.26
N VAL A 91 -6.78 -5.21 -10.44
CA VAL A 91 -6.67 -6.67 -10.62
C VAL A 91 -5.38 -6.98 -11.37
N SER A 92 -4.58 -7.87 -10.79
CA SER A 92 -3.28 -8.34 -11.30
C SER A 92 -3.34 -9.85 -11.54
N GLY A 93 -2.52 -10.36 -12.46
CA GLY A 93 -2.52 -11.77 -12.88
C GLY A 93 -2.95 -11.95 -14.34
N GLU A 94 -3.63 -13.05 -14.64
CA GLU A 94 -4.03 -13.46 -16.00
C GLU A 94 -4.88 -12.40 -16.73
N PRO A 95 -4.40 -11.80 -17.85
CA PRO A 95 -5.10 -10.72 -18.55
C PRO A 95 -6.54 -11.02 -18.95
N LEU A 96 -6.83 -12.24 -19.42
CA LEU A 96 -8.15 -12.63 -19.91
C LEU A 96 -9.22 -12.66 -18.81
N LEU A 97 -8.80 -12.84 -17.56
CA LEU A 97 -9.69 -12.96 -16.40
C LEU A 97 -9.85 -11.65 -15.63
N ARG A 98 -9.07 -10.61 -15.94
CA ARG A 98 -9.07 -9.34 -15.17
C ARG A 98 -10.42 -8.63 -15.22
N GLU A 99 -10.98 -8.43 -16.41
CA GLU A 99 -12.25 -7.71 -16.58
C GLU A 99 -13.44 -8.48 -15.99
N PRO A 100 -13.61 -9.80 -16.24
CA PRO A 100 -14.62 -10.61 -15.56
C PRO A 100 -14.54 -10.52 -14.02
N VAL A 101 -13.33 -10.64 -13.46
CA VAL A 101 -13.11 -10.54 -12.00
C VAL A 101 -13.44 -9.14 -11.49
N ARG A 102 -13.00 -8.08 -12.19
CA ARG A 102 -13.33 -6.70 -11.82
C ARG A 102 -14.84 -6.45 -11.84
N ALA A 103 -15.54 -6.94 -12.85
CA ALA A 103 -16.98 -6.82 -12.98
C ALA A 103 -17.75 -7.57 -11.87
N ALA A 104 -17.21 -8.69 -11.39
CA ALA A 104 -17.78 -9.41 -10.26
C ALA A 104 -17.62 -8.62 -8.96
N ILE A 105 -16.40 -8.14 -8.68
CA ILE A 105 -16.07 -7.38 -7.46
C ILE A 105 -16.92 -6.10 -7.37
N SER A 106 -17.15 -5.40 -8.48
CA SER A 106 -17.96 -4.17 -8.48
C SER A 106 -19.42 -4.39 -8.03
N ARG A 107 -19.91 -5.64 -8.06
CA ARG A 107 -21.25 -6.03 -7.61
C ARG A 107 -21.28 -6.52 -6.16
N TYR A 108 -20.15 -6.58 -5.46
CA TYR A 108 -20.13 -7.03 -4.07
C TYR A 108 -20.81 -6.01 -3.16
N VAL A 109 -21.43 -6.53 -2.09
CA VAL A 109 -22.05 -5.72 -1.05
C VAL A 109 -21.42 -6.11 0.28
N CYS A 110 -20.71 -5.15 0.88
CA CYS A 110 -19.94 -5.34 2.10
C CYS A 110 -20.65 -4.71 3.31
N SER A 111 -20.74 -5.45 4.41
CA SER A 111 -21.44 -5.02 5.62
C SER A 111 -20.70 -5.54 6.88
N PRO A 112 -20.43 -4.67 7.87
CA PRO A 112 -20.76 -3.25 7.92
C PRO A 112 -19.93 -2.42 6.92
N PRO A 113 -20.44 -1.26 6.45
CA PRO A 113 -19.68 -0.39 5.55
C PRO A 113 -18.46 0.16 6.31
N LYS A 114 -17.29 -0.40 6.05
CA LYS A 114 -16.01 0.05 6.61
C LYS A 114 -15.30 0.88 5.56
N SER A 115 -15.56 2.19 5.57
CA SER A 115 -14.90 3.13 4.65
C SER A 115 -13.40 3.20 4.91
N GLY A 116 -12.60 3.29 3.84
CA GLY A 116 -11.14 3.47 3.94
C GLY A 116 -10.38 2.20 4.25
N LEU A 117 -11.02 1.04 4.10
CA LEU A 117 -10.43 -0.26 4.28
C LEU A 117 -10.00 -0.82 2.93
N GLU A 118 -8.72 -1.11 2.79
CA GLU A 118 -8.17 -1.82 1.63
C GLU A 118 -8.30 -3.33 1.85
N VAL A 119 -8.85 -4.01 0.85
CA VAL A 119 -9.11 -5.45 0.84
C VAL A 119 -8.27 -6.07 -0.26
N GLU A 120 -7.53 -7.10 0.09
CA GLU A 120 -6.83 -7.97 -0.87
C GLU A 120 -7.57 -9.31 -0.98
N GLN A 121 -7.77 -9.77 -2.22
CA GLN A 121 -8.44 -11.03 -2.52
C GLN A 121 -7.68 -11.81 -3.59
N HIS A 122 -7.37 -13.06 -3.29
CA HIS A 122 -6.79 -14.00 -4.25
C HIS A 122 -7.88 -14.87 -4.88
N PHE A 123 -7.81 -15.03 -6.18
CA PHE A 123 -8.68 -15.90 -6.97
C PHE A 123 -7.83 -16.99 -7.61
N LYS A 124 -8.29 -18.23 -7.51
CA LYS A 124 -7.73 -19.39 -8.23
C LYS A 124 -8.79 -19.94 -9.17
N PHE A 125 -8.45 -20.05 -10.44
CA PHE A 125 -9.29 -20.62 -11.48
C PHE A 125 -8.63 -21.88 -12.02
N THR A 126 -9.43 -22.91 -12.28
CA THR A 126 -9.00 -24.16 -12.91
C THR A 126 -9.90 -24.39 -14.12
N PHE A 127 -9.29 -24.57 -15.29
CA PHE A 127 -9.99 -24.90 -16.54
C PHE A 127 -9.49 -26.26 -17.03
N ASP A 128 -10.43 -27.20 -17.20
CA ASP A 128 -10.19 -28.60 -17.59
C ASP A 128 -10.29 -28.82 -19.11
#